data_AF-A0A8S3D7K7-F1
#
_entry.id   AF-A0A8S3D7K7-F1
#
_cell.length_a   1.000
_cell.length_b   1.000
_cell.length_c   1.000
_cell.angle_alpha   90.00
_cell.angle_beta   90.00
_cell.angle_gamma   90.00
#
_symmetry.space_group_name_H-M   'P 1'
#
loop_
_entity.id
_entity.type
_entity.pdbx_description
1 polymer ?
#
loop_
_entity_poly.entity_id
_entity_poly.type
_entity_poly.pdbx_seq_one_letter_code
_entity_poly.pdbx_strand_id
1 'polypeptide(L)'
;VGYRLQIQIANSSFIAELHRLSEEPNNPDELFYRVCVYLSRILSLKPFVCINQELQHAITQSREKRNNCAYGLISKIDIKGENEAYIPSVTLTPTTIRIKPLKLCRTNRILRAVEQFGRPLYHFVLVDIRDENGRHLQSHYFRHLKQVLIDYLKNGFQLMDDNRQYKYLHHTKSQLRGRQFWFYHHHHDDTDPRKINLSFPEGYKWMGNFDKEKNPAKYAARMALCFTSTTATVQVPEDKVLIGADIEINVNGRTLLFTDGCGTMSIGLRDKIKNELCIRDEFSAVQFRYNGAKGVVSIHPDITKGFDLFIRPSMNRFTSTHRCFEKCKISAPRMTYLNRQAILLLSYRKISDCSFLILQQQNHLTLIRCLLRNSDAEKLILEKIPRWFLPADIHIANIDYIHEPFFRQLIINGCLQSTRDLLQRTRIRIPPNKGRNMFGVADEYKVLKADEVFIQYTILDE
;
A
#
# COMPACT_ATOMS: atom_id res chain seq x y z
N VAL A 1 -16.14 -1.70 22.08
CA VAL A 1 -15.38 -0.61 22.73
C VAL A 1 -16.27 0.62 22.96
N GLY A 2 -16.97 1.15 21.94
CA GLY A 2 -17.87 2.31 22.07
C GLY A 2 -18.90 2.24 23.20
N TYR A 3 -19.69 1.16 23.31
CA TYR A 3 -20.70 1.00 24.39
C TYR A 3 -20.08 0.90 25.81
N ARG A 4 -18.87 0.35 25.92
CA ARG A 4 -18.17 0.18 27.21
C ARG A 4 -17.49 1.46 27.68
N LEU A 5 -17.02 2.28 26.74
CA LEU A 5 -16.54 3.64 27.02
C LEU A 5 -17.70 4.56 27.39
N GLN A 6 -18.87 4.43 26.77
CA GLN A 6 -20.04 5.29 27.05
C GLN A 6 -20.42 5.36 28.53
N ILE A 7 -20.38 4.23 29.25
CA ILE A 7 -20.71 4.17 30.69
C ILE A 7 -19.63 4.86 31.54
N GLN A 8 -18.37 4.84 31.10
CA GLN A 8 -17.23 5.39 31.84
C GLN A 8 -16.90 6.84 31.43
N ILE A 9 -17.31 7.29 30.24
CA ILE A 9 -17.23 8.69 29.78
C ILE A 9 -18.14 9.59 30.63
N ALA A 10 -19.15 9.05 31.31
CA ALA A 10 -19.92 9.80 32.30
C ALA A 10 -19.10 10.18 33.56
N ASN A 11 -17.87 9.66 33.73
CA ASN A 11 -17.00 10.02 34.84
C ASN A 11 -16.24 11.33 34.55
N SER A 12 -16.62 12.39 35.26
CA SER A 12 -16.04 13.74 35.13
C SER A 12 -14.52 13.79 35.34
N SER A 13 -13.97 12.94 36.22
CA SER A 13 -12.53 12.87 36.47
C SER A 13 -11.74 12.35 35.26
N PHE A 14 -12.30 11.37 34.54
CA PHE A 14 -11.68 10.79 33.35
C PHE A 14 -11.63 11.80 32.19
N ILE A 15 -12.74 12.51 31.95
CA ILE A 15 -12.80 13.58 30.94
C ILE A 15 -11.81 14.71 31.27
N ALA A 16 -11.77 15.16 32.54
CA ALA A 16 -10.88 16.23 32.95
C ALA A 16 -9.38 15.89 32.74
N GLU A 17 -8.99 14.64 32.97
CA GLU A 17 -7.62 14.19 32.71
C GLU A 17 -7.30 14.15 31.21
N LEU A 18 -8.25 13.72 30.36
CA LEU A 18 -8.09 13.76 28.91
C LEU A 18 -7.94 15.19 28.37
N HIS A 19 -8.70 16.16 28.92
CA HIS A 19 -8.52 17.57 28.58
C HIS A 19 -7.13 18.09 28.98
N ARG A 20 -6.63 17.74 30.17
CA ARG A 20 -5.27 18.12 30.60
C ARG A 20 -4.17 17.61 29.65
N LEU A 21 -4.36 16.45 29.02
CA LEU A 21 -3.41 15.94 28.02
C LEU A 21 -3.39 16.80 26.74
N SER A 22 -4.51 17.42 26.38
CA SER A 22 -4.60 18.31 25.22
C SER A 22 -3.92 19.66 25.43
N GLU A 23 -3.63 20.03 26.68
CA GLU A 23 -3.00 21.29 27.09
C GLU A 23 -1.48 21.15 27.32
N GLU A 24 -0.88 19.97 27.09
CA GLU A 24 0.55 19.78 27.32
C GLU A 24 1.42 20.64 26.36
N PRO A 25 2.49 21.28 26.87
CA PRO A 25 3.30 22.23 26.11
C PRO A 25 4.10 21.61 24.95
N ASN A 26 4.24 20.27 24.91
CA ASN A 26 5.05 19.57 23.92
C ASN A 26 4.22 18.55 23.12
N ASN A 27 3.71 18.92 21.94
CA ASN A 27 2.99 18.02 21.01
C ASN A 27 1.82 17.24 21.68
N PRO A 28 0.81 17.95 22.22
CA PRO A 28 -0.27 17.33 22.99
C PRO A 28 -1.06 16.29 22.17
N ASP A 29 -1.24 16.54 20.87
CA ASP A 29 -1.93 15.63 19.94
C ASP A 29 -1.28 14.24 19.88
N GLU A 30 0.06 14.17 19.91
CA GLU A 30 0.79 12.91 19.90
C GLU A 30 0.53 12.10 21.18
N LEU A 31 0.69 12.75 22.34
CA LEU A 31 0.51 12.07 23.62
C LEU A 31 -0.94 11.61 23.79
N PHE A 32 -1.89 12.49 23.50
CA PHE A 32 -3.31 12.20 23.52
C PHE A 32 -3.64 11.00 22.63
N TYR A 33 -3.13 11.00 21.39
CA TYR A 33 -3.32 9.89 20.46
C TYR A 33 -2.72 8.57 20.99
N ARG A 34 -1.49 8.58 21.50
CA ARG A 34 -0.85 7.37 22.08
C ARG A 34 -1.66 6.78 23.24
N VAL A 35 -2.14 7.64 24.13
CA VAL A 35 -2.99 7.25 25.26
C VAL A 35 -4.29 6.61 24.76
N CYS A 36 -4.96 7.24 23.79
CA CYS A 36 -6.18 6.70 23.17
C CYS A 36 -5.95 5.34 22.51
N VAL A 37 -4.84 5.16 21.80
CA VAL A 37 -4.48 3.88 21.16
C VAL A 37 -4.23 2.79 22.21
N TYR A 38 -3.51 3.12 23.29
CA TYR A 38 -3.29 2.20 24.40
C TYR A 38 -4.61 1.74 25.02
N LEU A 39 -5.49 2.70 25.39
CA LEU A 39 -6.78 2.41 26.02
C LEU A 39 -7.67 1.57 25.09
N SER A 40 -7.74 1.92 23.81
CA SER A 40 -8.49 1.14 22.81
C SER A 40 -8.01 -0.32 22.74
N ARG A 41 -6.69 -0.55 22.79
CA ARG A 41 -6.11 -1.90 22.81
C ARG A 41 -6.46 -2.64 24.09
N ILE A 42 -6.28 -2.03 25.26
CA ILE A 42 -6.53 -2.68 26.55
C ILE A 42 -8.01 -3.03 26.70
N LEU A 43 -8.92 -2.11 26.38
CA LEU A 43 -10.36 -2.32 26.45
C LEU A 43 -10.88 -3.38 25.47
N SER A 44 -10.11 -3.68 24.42
CA SER A 44 -10.39 -4.77 23.49
C SER A 44 -9.92 -6.12 24.01
N LEU A 45 -8.89 -6.17 24.85
CA LEU A 45 -8.27 -7.39 25.36
C LEU A 45 -8.81 -7.80 26.72
N LYS A 46 -9.03 -6.84 27.62
CA LYS A 46 -9.43 -7.08 29.00
C LYS A 46 -10.91 -6.68 29.18
N PRO A 47 -11.81 -7.62 29.52
CA PRO A 47 -13.23 -7.32 29.67
C PRO A 47 -13.56 -6.49 30.92
N PHE A 48 -12.73 -6.56 31.97
CA PHE A 48 -12.88 -5.82 33.23
C PHE A 48 -11.58 -5.09 33.57
N VAL A 49 -11.59 -3.76 33.56
CA VAL A 49 -10.43 -2.92 33.91
C VAL A 49 -10.87 -1.64 34.62
N CYS A 50 -10.05 -1.17 35.55
CA CYS A 50 -10.19 0.18 36.10
C CYS A 50 -9.64 1.20 35.08
N ILE A 51 -10.52 1.94 34.42
CA ILE A 51 -10.12 2.82 33.31
C ILE A 51 -9.20 3.95 33.75
N ASN A 52 -9.37 4.47 34.97
CA ASN A 52 -8.53 5.54 35.52
C ASN A 52 -7.09 5.05 35.77
N GLN A 53 -6.93 3.82 36.28
CA GLN A 53 -5.60 3.23 36.47
C GLN A 53 -4.91 2.97 35.13
N GLU A 54 -5.64 2.42 34.15
CA GLU A 54 -5.09 2.18 32.81
C GLU A 54 -4.79 3.50 32.07
N LEU A 55 -5.56 4.57 32.31
CA LEU A 55 -5.28 5.91 31.79
C LEU A 55 -3.96 6.45 32.36
N GLN A 56 -3.80 6.42 33.69
CA GLN A 56 -2.56 6.90 34.33
C GLN A 56 -1.33 6.07 33.91
N HIS A 57 -1.51 4.76 33.76
CA HIS A 57 -0.47 3.88 33.23
C HIS A 57 -0.12 4.24 31.78
N ALA A 58 -1.11 4.50 30.92
CA ALA A 58 -0.91 4.89 29.54
C ALA A 58 -0.13 6.21 29.42
N ILE A 59 -0.48 7.20 30.24
CA ILE A 59 0.19 8.52 30.29
C ILE A 59 1.65 8.33 30.69
N THR A 60 1.89 7.62 31.80
CA THR A 60 3.24 7.37 32.34
C THR A 60 4.11 6.64 31.32
N GLN A 61 3.65 5.51 30.77
CA GLN A 61 4.39 4.78 29.75
C GLN A 61 4.65 5.60 28.48
N SER A 62 3.69 6.44 28.08
CA SER A 62 3.83 7.25 26.86
C SER A 62 4.88 8.36 27.04
N ARG A 63 4.94 8.96 28.23
CA ARG A 63 5.97 9.94 28.63
C ARG A 63 7.35 9.27 28.76
N GLU A 64 7.45 8.12 29.41
CA GLU A 64 8.72 7.36 29.50
C GLU A 64 9.25 6.96 28.12
N LYS A 65 8.39 6.41 27.24
CA LYS A 65 8.75 6.08 25.85
C LYS A 65 9.13 7.29 25.03
N ARG A 66 8.66 8.49 25.39
CA ARG A 66 9.07 9.72 24.72
C ARG A 66 10.47 10.14 25.16
N ASN A 67 10.76 10.06 26.45
CA ASN A 67 12.04 10.48 27.01
C ASN A 67 13.18 9.50 26.68
N ASN A 68 12.90 8.19 26.63
CA ASN A 68 13.90 7.14 26.44
C ASN A 68 14.17 6.76 24.97
N CYS A 69 13.37 7.26 24.02
CA CYS A 69 13.50 6.87 22.62
C CYS A 69 14.28 7.94 21.84
N ALA A 70 15.48 7.59 21.35
CA ALA A 70 16.28 8.46 20.46
C ALA A 70 15.53 8.80 19.15
N TYR A 71 14.52 8.01 18.80
CA TYR A 71 13.62 8.26 17.68
C TYR A 71 12.26 8.72 18.20
N GLY A 72 12.04 10.04 18.20
CA GLY A 72 10.70 10.63 18.26
C GLY A 72 9.85 10.09 17.12
N LEU A 73 9.13 8.99 17.36
CA LEU A 73 8.37 8.27 16.33
C LEU A 73 7.34 9.16 15.61
N ILE A 74 6.88 10.24 16.26
CA ILE A 74 5.83 11.13 15.76
C ILE A 74 6.26 12.60 15.91
N SER A 75 7.44 12.95 15.39
CA SER A 75 7.94 14.35 15.39
C SER A 75 7.10 15.36 14.60
N LYS A 76 6.00 14.91 13.98
CA LYS A 76 4.75 15.61 13.61
C LYS A 76 3.82 14.52 13.05
N ILE A 77 2.55 14.47 13.46
CA ILE A 77 1.55 13.58 12.81
C ILE A 77 1.37 13.99 11.33
N ASP A 78 1.73 15.24 11.03
CA ASP A 78 1.77 15.80 9.69
C ASP A 78 3.01 15.33 8.91
N ILE A 79 2.73 14.56 7.86
CA ILE A 79 3.53 14.23 6.67
C ILE A 79 5.06 14.28 6.87
N LYS A 80 5.70 13.13 7.12
CA LYS A 80 7.17 12.98 7.08
C LYS A 80 7.76 13.07 5.65
N GLY A 81 6.94 13.19 4.60
CA GLY A 81 7.32 13.46 3.21
C GLY A 81 6.17 13.18 2.23
N GLU A 82 6.21 13.69 1.00
CA GLU A 82 5.12 13.56 0.01
C GLU A 82 4.60 12.12 -0.18
N ASN A 83 5.42 11.12 0.13
CA ASN A 83 5.18 9.73 -0.20
C ASN A 83 4.52 8.89 0.92
N GLU A 84 4.42 9.42 2.15
CA GLU A 84 3.81 8.72 3.28
C GLU A 84 2.99 9.68 4.15
N ALA A 85 1.81 9.24 4.58
CA ALA A 85 0.94 10.04 5.43
C ALA A 85 0.21 9.15 6.45
N TYR A 86 -0.03 9.71 7.63
CA TYR A 86 -0.95 9.12 8.60
C TYR A 86 -2.38 9.44 8.19
N ILE A 87 -3.19 8.39 8.09
CA ILE A 87 -4.58 8.47 7.64
C ILE A 87 -5.50 7.98 8.76
N PRO A 88 -6.56 8.74 9.13
CA PRO A 88 -7.68 8.23 9.91
C PRO A 88 -8.23 6.93 9.33
N SER A 89 -8.43 5.92 10.17
CA SER A 89 -9.00 4.65 9.73
C SER A 89 -10.18 4.24 10.59
N VAL A 90 -11.20 3.70 9.95
CA VAL A 90 -12.46 3.34 10.59
C VAL A 90 -12.95 2.00 10.04
N THR A 91 -13.46 1.15 10.90
CA THR A 91 -14.26 0.00 10.49
C THR A 91 -15.73 0.33 10.60
N LEU A 92 -16.43 0.26 9.47
CA LEU A 92 -17.88 0.26 9.45
C LEU A 92 -18.37 -1.18 9.59
N THR A 93 -19.18 -1.41 10.62
CA THR A 93 -20.00 -2.59 10.77
C THR A 93 -21.47 -2.21 10.60
N PRO A 94 -22.39 -3.17 10.41
CA PRO A 94 -23.80 -2.87 10.24
C PRO A 94 -24.40 -2.01 11.34
N THR A 95 -23.98 -2.18 12.59
CA THR A 95 -24.57 -1.45 13.72
C THR A 95 -23.65 -0.41 14.33
N THR A 96 -22.35 -0.40 13.98
CA THR A 96 -21.35 0.39 14.71
C THR A 96 -20.27 0.97 13.79
N ILE A 97 -19.83 2.18 14.12
CA ILE A 97 -18.62 2.80 13.58
C ILE A 97 -17.49 2.58 14.60
N ARG A 98 -16.43 1.87 14.19
CA ARG A 98 -15.29 1.55 15.07
C ARG A 98 -14.05 2.30 14.61
N ILE A 99 -13.66 3.31 15.37
CA ILE A 99 -12.45 4.10 15.12
C ILE A 99 -11.22 3.23 15.35
N LYS A 100 -10.28 3.27 14.40
CA LYS A 100 -8.98 2.58 14.49
C LYS A 100 -7.86 3.59 14.72
N PRO A 101 -6.71 3.14 15.24
CA PRO A 101 -5.50 3.95 15.22
C PRO A 101 -5.22 4.47 13.79
N LEU A 102 -4.74 5.73 13.70
CA LEU A 102 -4.14 6.28 12.48
C LEU A 102 -3.25 5.25 11.78
N LYS A 103 -3.42 5.14 10.48
CA LYS A 103 -2.69 4.18 9.65
C LYS A 103 -1.66 4.91 8.82
N LEU A 104 -0.38 4.61 9.03
CA LEU A 104 0.67 5.06 8.12
C LEU A 104 0.48 4.38 6.76
N CYS A 105 0.24 5.18 5.73
CA CYS A 105 -0.01 4.72 4.38
C CYS A 105 0.96 5.36 3.41
N ARG A 106 1.43 4.58 2.42
CA ARG A 106 2.01 5.18 1.22
C ARG A 106 0.92 6.00 0.51
N THR A 107 1.23 7.24 0.17
CA THR A 107 0.29 8.16 -0.47
C THR A 107 -0.02 7.70 -1.90
N ASN A 108 -1.05 8.33 -2.47
CA ASN A 108 -1.40 8.22 -3.87
C ASN A 108 -1.52 9.64 -4.44
N ARG A 109 -1.81 9.77 -5.73
CA ARG A 109 -1.90 11.07 -6.42
C ARG A 109 -2.83 12.05 -5.71
N ILE A 110 -3.97 11.58 -5.22
CA ILE A 110 -4.99 12.40 -4.56
C ILE A 110 -4.52 12.86 -3.18
N LEU A 111 -3.93 11.96 -2.39
CA LEU A 111 -3.44 12.30 -1.05
C LEU A 111 -2.24 13.26 -1.07
N ARG A 112 -1.53 13.38 -2.19
CA ARG A 112 -0.45 14.34 -2.38
C ARG A 112 -0.93 15.72 -2.83
N ALA A 113 -2.11 15.80 -3.43
CA ALA A 113 -2.68 17.05 -3.93
C ALA A 113 -3.31 17.86 -2.78
N VAL A 114 -2.48 18.27 -1.82
CA VAL A 114 -2.90 18.93 -0.57
C VAL A 114 -3.59 20.27 -0.83
N GLU A 115 -3.14 21.01 -1.84
CA GLU A 115 -3.77 22.27 -2.24
C GLU A 115 -5.21 22.06 -2.74
N GLN A 116 -5.46 20.93 -3.42
CA GLN A 116 -6.76 20.67 -4.03
C GLN A 116 -7.69 19.88 -3.11
N PHE A 117 -7.19 18.90 -2.36
CA PHE A 117 -8.01 18.02 -1.53
C PHE A 117 -7.84 18.27 -0.03
N GLY A 118 -6.95 19.17 0.38
CA GLY A 118 -6.60 19.38 1.78
C GLY A 118 -5.70 18.28 2.33
N ARG A 119 -5.30 18.44 3.60
CA ARG A 119 -4.38 17.50 4.25
C ARG A 119 -5.03 16.12 4.47
N PRO A 120 -4.31 15.01 4.19
CA PRO A 120 -4.81 13.65 4.39
C PRO A 120 -5.37 13.36 5.79
N LEU A 121 -4.75 13.93 6.82
CA LEU A 121 -5.16 13.72 8.22
C LEU A 121 -6.58 14.23 8.52
N TYR A 122 -7.01 15.29 7.83
CA TYR A 122 -8.23 16.01 8.16
C TYR A 122 -9.36 15.78 7.16
N HIS A 123 -9.02 15.42 5.91
CA HIS A 123 -9.98 15.33 4.82
C HIS A 123 -10.21 13.92 4.31
N PHE A 124 -9.41 12.94 4.75
CA PHE A 124 -9.53 11.57 4.27
C PHE A 124 -9.68 10.56 5.41
N VAL A 125 -10.55 9.58 5.21
CA VAL A 125 -10.68 8.42 6.09
C VAL A 125 -10.59 7.15 5.26
N LEU A 126 -9.72 6.23 5.66
CA LEU A 126 -9.67 4.89 5.10
C LEU A 126 -10.65 3.98 5.85
N VAL A 127 -11.73 3.63 5.17
CA VAL A 127 -12.84 2.85 5.71
C VAL A 127 -12.72 1.40 5.30
N ASP A 128 -12.82 0.47 6.24
CA ASP A 128 -13.03 -0.95 5.94
C ASP A 128 -14.41 -1.43 6.40
N ILE A 129 -15.10 -2.14 5.53
CA ILE A 129 -16.42 -2.71 5.85
C ILE A 129 -16.24 -4.15 6.33
N ARG A 130 -16.78 -4.45 7.51
CA ARG A 130 -16.67 -5.74 8.21
C ARG A 130 -18.00 -6.15 8.85
N ASP A 131 -18.10 -7.41 9.26
CA ASP A 131 -19.15 -7.83 10.19
C ASP A 131 -18.83 -7.39 11.63
N GLU A 132 -19.73 -7.65 12.57
CA GLU A 132 -19.55 -7.30 13.99
C GLU A 132 -18.34 -7.99 14.65
N ASN A 133 -17.87 -9.11 14.09
CA ASN A 133 -16.70 -9.84 14.55
C ASN A 133 -15.40 -9.38 13.85
N GLY A 134 -15.46 -8.33 13.03
CA GLY A 134 -14.30 -7.83 12.28
C GLY A 134 -13.90 -8.71 11.10
N ARG A 135 -14.73 -9.69 10.70
CA ARG A 135 -14.51 -10.56 9.55
C ARG A 135 -15.08 -9.92 8.29
N HIS A 136 -14.72 -10.50 7.15
CA HIS A 136 -15.31 -10.11 5.88
C HIS A 136 -16.79 -10.48 5.83
N LEU A 137 -17.64 -9.50 5.49
CA LEU A 137 -19.05 -9.76 5.19
C LEU A 137 -19.16 -10.80 4.09
N GLN A 138 -19.81 -11.92 4.41
CA GLN A 138 -20.14 -12.97 3.44
C GLN A 138 -21.42 -12.59 2.70
N SER A 139 -21.53 -13.03 1.46
CA SER A 139 -22.64 -12.68 0.57
C SER A 139 -24.02 -13.07 1.14
N HIS A 140 -24.09 -14.16 1.90
CA HIS A 140 -25.35 -14.63 2.51
C HIS A 140 -25.92 -13.62 3.52
N TYR A 141 -25.08 -12.98 4.34
CA TYR A 141 -25.49 -11.95 5.29
C TYR A 141 -25.75 -10.59 4.64
N PHE A 142 -25.20 -10.36 3.44
CA PHE A 142 -25.27 -9.06 2.77
C PHE A 142 -26.71 -8.66 2.40
N ARG A 143 -27.61 -9.61 2.10
CA ARG A 143 -28.96 -9.29 1.62
C ARG A 143 -29.74 -8.42 2.60
N HIS A 144 -29.66 -8.74 3.90
CA HIS A 144 -30.36 -8.00 4.96
C HIS A 144 -29.65 -6.69 5.35
N LEU A 145 -28.34 -6.62 5.11
CA LEU A 145 -27.49 -5.48 5.48
C LEU A 145 -27.26 -4.49 4.33
N LYS A 146 -27.70 -4.85 3.12
CA LYS A 146 -27.46 -4.12 1.88
C LYS A 146 -27.86 -2.66 2.01
N GLN A 147 -29.04 -2.39 2.57
CA GLN A 147 -29.57 -1.03 2.62
C GLN A 147 -28.74 -0.14 3.55
N VAL A 148 -28.35 -0.65 4.72
CA VAL A 148 -27.48 0.05 5.67
C VAL A 148 -26.12 0.37 5.05
N LEU A 149 -25.53 -0.59 4.33
CA LEU A 149 -24.23 -0.39 3.67
C LEU A 149 -24.32 0.59 2.49
N ILE A 150 -25.42 0.55 1.74
CA ILE A 150 -25.69 1.52 0.67
C ILE A 150 -25.86 2.91 1.26
N ASP A 151 -26.54 3.03 2.40
CA ASP A 151 -26.73 4.29 3.10
C ASP A 151 -25.39 4.91 3.50
N TYR A 152 -24.50 4.15 4.15
CA TYR A 152 -23.14 4.61 4.44
C TYR A 152 -22.35 5.03 3.20
N LEU A 153 -22.47 4.29 2.09
CA LEU A 153 -21.75 4.62 0.86
C LEU A 153 -22.32 5.85 0.13
N LYS A 154 -23.63 6.10 0.24
CA LYS A 154 -24.29 7.24 -0.42
C LYS A 154 -24.23 8.51 0.42
N ASN A 155 -24.61 8.39 1.69
CA ASN A 155 -24.81 9.53 2.59
C ASN A 155 -23.58 9.81 3.44
N GLY A 156 -22.64 8.86 3.52
CA GLY A 156 -21.44 9.00 4.32
C GLY A 156 -21.70 8.75 5.80
N PHE A 157 -20.80 9.24 6.64
CA PHE A 157 -20.96 9.28 8.09
C PHE A 157 -20.23 10.50 8.65
N GLN A 158 -20.66 10.93 9.84
CA GLN A 158 -19.97 11.96 10.60
C GLN A 158 -18.93 11.31 11.52
N LEU A 159 -17.77 11.93 11.60
CA LEU A 159 -16.72 11.54 12.53
C LEU A 159 -16.24 12.82 13.24
N MET A 160 -16.13 12.76 14.57
CA MET A 160 -15.80 13.88 15.46
C MET A 160 -16.95 14.90 15.63
N ASP A 161 -16.92 15.64 16.74
CA ASP A 161 -17.97 16.58 17.18
C ASP A 161 -18.00 17.89 16.37
N ASP A 162 -17.15 18.01 15.33
CA ASP A 162 -16.98 19.21 14.52
C ASP A 162 -17.74 19.16 13.18
N ASN A 163 -18.83 18.39 13.11
CA ASN A 163 -19.70 18.28 11.92
C ASN A 163 -19.00 17.85 10.63
N ARG A 164 -17.84 17.18 10.70
CA ARG A 164 -17.18 16.64 9.50
C ARG A 164 -17.91 15.44 8.94
N GLN A 165 -18.61 15.66 7.83
CA GLN A 165 -19.21 14.61 7.04
C GLN A 165 -18.20 14.02 6.04
N TYR A 166 -17.94 12.73 6.17
CA TYR A 166 -17.10 11.96 5.25
C TYR A 166 -17.99 11.16 4.31
N LYS A 167 -17.85 11.36 2.99
CA LYS A 167 -18.60 10.61 1.97
C LYS A 167 -17.67 9.76 1.12
N TYR A 168 -18.20 8.69 0.55
CA TYR A 168 -17.43 7.81 -0.32
C TYR A 168 -16.83 8.60 -1.50
N LEU A 169 -15.52 8.50 -1.66
CA LEU A 169 -14.79 9.09 -2.78
C LEU A 169 -14.47 8.02 -3.82
N HIS A 170 -13.61 7.05 -3.45
CA HIS A 170 -13.27 5.96 -4.36
C HIS A 170 -12.53 4.77 -3.71
N HIS A 171 -11.98 3.87 -4.53
CA HIS A 171 -11.22 2.69 -4.14
C HIS A 171 -10.41 2.13 -5.32
N THR A 172 -9.36 1.38 -5.02
CA THR A 172 -8.64 0.54 -5.99
C THR A 172 -9.20 -0.88 -6.04
N LYS A 173 -8.90 -1.64 -7.10
CA LYS A 173 -9.28 -3.07 -7.20
C LYS A 173 -8.75 -3.93 -6.04
N SER A 174 -7.57 -3.62 -5.51
CA SER A 174 -7.03 -4.27 -4.30
C SER A 174 -7.84 -3.93 -3.06
N GLN A 175 -8.19 -2.66 -2.89
CA GLN A 175 -8.99 -2.22 -1.77
C GLN A 175 -10.41 -2.78 -1.84
N LEU A 176 -11.03 -2.84 -3.02
CA LEU A 176 -12.35 -3.47 -3.22
C LEU A 176 -12.36 -4.93 -2.74
N ARG A 177 -11.35 -5.73 -3.11
CA ARG A 177 -11.20 -7.11 -2.62
C ARG A 177 -11.09 -7.18 -1.09
N GLY A 178 -10.39 -6.21 -0.50
CA GLY A 178 -10.26 -6.04 0.94
C GLY A 178 -11.47 -5.39 1.62
N ARG A 179 -12.52 -5.01 0.85
CA ARG A 179 -13.66 -4.19 1.29
C ARG A 179 -13.20 -2.90 1.98
N GLN A 180 -12.26 -2.21 1.36
CA GLN A 180 -11.68 -0.94 1.80
C GLN A 180 -11.99 0.17 0.81
N PHE A 181 -12.25 1.37 1.33
CA PHE A 181 -12.71 2.51 0.54
C PHE A 181 -12.14 3.81 1.11
N TRP A 182 -11.88 4.76 0.22
CA TRP A 182 -11.52 6.12 0.58
C TRP A 182 -12.80 6.93 0.76
N PHE A 183 -12.94 7.55 1.91
CA PHE A 183 -13.95 8.56 2.18
C PHE A 183 -13.26 9.93 2.31
N TYR A 184 -13.98 10.96 1.89
CA TYR A 184 -13.47 12.32 1.75
C TYR A 184 -14.43 13.31 2.40
N HIS A 185 -13.86 14.30 3.08
CA HIS A 185 -14.58 15.43 3.66
C HIS A 185 -14.27 16.68 2.85
N HIS A 186 -15.30 17.21 2.19
CA HIS A 186 -15.27 18.53 1.59
C HIS A 186 -15.58 19.56 2.68
N HIS A 187 -14.64 20.47 2.89
CA HIS A 187 -14.75 21.59 3.81
C HIS A 187 -14.98 22.86 3.00
N HIS A 188 -16.06 23.57 3.34
CA HIS A 188 -16.38 24.88 2.81
C HIS A 188 -16.35 25.87 3.98
N ASP A 189 -15.50 26.88 3.88
CA ASP A 189 -15.44 27.98 4.84
C ASP A 189 -16.00 29.23 4.15
N ASP A 190 -17.17 29.68 4.58
CA ASP A 190 -17.84 30.88 4.05
C ASP A 190 -17.06 32.17 4.35
N THR A 191 -16.11 32.13 5.29
CA THR A 191 -15.36 33.29 5.76
C THR A 191 -13.95 33.41 5.14
N ASP A 192 -13.37 32.30 4.68
CA ASP A 192 -12.10 32.27 3.94
C ASP A 192 -12.18 31.33 2.73
N PRO A 193 -12.47 31.87 1.53
CA PRO A 193 -12.55 31.08 0.31
C PRO A 193 -11.26 30.31 -0.03
N ARG A 194 -10.12 30.68 0.58
CA ARG A 194 -8.82 30.03 0.35
C ARG A 194 -8.65 28.74 1.17
N LYS A 195 -9.57 28.43 2.10
CA LYS A 195 -9.58 27.18 2.88
C LYS A 195 -10.57 26.14 2.34
N ILE A 196 -11.04 26.31 1.12
CA ILE A 196 -11.98 25.40 0.47
C ILE A 196 -11.17 24.34 -0.30
N ASN A 197 -11.34 23.07 0.06
CA ASN A 197 -10.87 21.97 -0.78
C ASN A 197 -11.91 21.67 -1.87
N LEU A 198 -11.51 21.00 -2.96
CA LEU A 198 -12.41 20.72 -4.09
C LEU A 198 -13.66 19.95 -3.64
N SER A 199 -14.81 20.34 -4.19
CA SER A 199 -16.03 19.55 -4.10
C SER A 199 -15.89 18.21 -4.84
N PHE A 200 -16.84 17.29 -4.67
CA PHE A 200 -16.78 15.98 -5.35
C PHE A 200 -16.76 16.11 -6.88
N PRO A 201 -17.65 16.89 -7.55
CA PRO A 201 -17.60 17.06 -9.00
C PRO A 201 -16.28 17.66 -9.49
N GLU A 202 -15.76 18.67 -8.79
CA GLU A 202 -14.49 19.31 -9.14
C GLU A 202 -13.31 18.35 -8.94
N GLY A 203 -13.31 17.59 -7.85
CA GLY A 203 -12.31 16.56 -7.57
C GLY A 203 -12.30 15.47 -8.64
N TYR A 204 -13.47 15.01 -9.12
CA TYR A 204 -13.56 14.06 -10.22
C TYR A 204 -13.08 14.64 -11.54
N LYS A 205 -13.36 15.92 -11.82
CA LYS A 205 -12.82 16.63 -12.99
C LYS A 205 -11.30 16.79 -12.91
N TRP A 206 -10.77 17.08 -11.72
CA TRP A 206 -9.33 17.17 -11.46
C TRP A 206 -8.61 15.84 -11.71
N MET A 207 -9.24 14.70 -11.34
CA MET A 207 -8.66 13.37 -11.56
C MET A 207 -8.35 13.09 -13.03
N GLY A 208 -9.16 13.63 -13.95
CA GLY A 208 -8.99 13.51 -15.39
C GLY A 208 -10.32 13.51 -16.15
N ASN A 209 -10.23 13.43 -17.48
CA ASN A 209 -11.37 13.22 -18.35
C ASN A 209 -11.54 11.72 -18.61
N PHE A 210 -12.72 11.20 -18.24
CA PHE A 210 -13.11 9.80 -18.37
C PHE A 210 -14.25 9.58 -19.37
N ASP A 211 -14.65 10.62 -20.12
CA ASP A 211 -15.87 10.65 -20.96
C ASP A 211 -15.85 9.58 -22.06
N LYS A 212 -14.66 9.14 -22.48
CA LYS A 212 -14.49 8.08 -23.46
C LYS A 212 -14.90 6.69 -22.94
N GLU A 213 -14.96 6.48 -21.63
CA GLU A 213 -15.21 5.17 -21.03
C GLU A 213 -16.69 5.00 -20.63
N LYS A 214 -17.46 4.35 -21.50
CA LYS A 214 -18.91 4.14 -21.29
C LYS A 214 -19.23 3.00 -20.33
N ASN A 215 -18.28 2.09 -20.06
CA ASN A 215 -18.53 0.96 -19.17
C ASN A 215 -18.27 1.37 -17.71
N PRO A 216 -19.27 1.28 -16.79
CA PRO A 216 -19.11 1.73 -15.41
C PRO A 216 -17.97 1.05 -14.65
N ALA A 217 -17.74 -0.24 -14.89
CA ALA A 217 -16.68 -0.99 -14.22
C ALA A 217 -15.30 -0.56 -14.70
N LYS A 218 -15.14 -0.31 -16.00
CA LYS A 218 -13.90 0.23 -16.56
C LYS A 218 -13.69 1.70 -16.16
N TYR A 219 -14.74 2.51 -16.12
CA TYR A 219 -14.72 3.90 -15.68
C TYR A 219 -14.17 4.01 -14.26
N ALA A 220 -14.76 3.27 -13.32
CA ALA A 220 -14.25 3.15 -11.95
C ALA A 220 -12.81 2.62 -11.91
N ALA A 221 -12.45 1.67 -12.77
CA ALA A 221 -11.07 1.17 -12.85
C ALA A 221 -10.06 2.21 -13.40
N ARG A 222 -10.49 3.17 -14.22
CA ARG A 222 -9.65 4.26 -14.73
C ARG A 222 -9.42 5.32 -13.66
N MET A 223 -10.48 5.77 -13.00
CA MET A 223 -10.37 6.69 -11.87
C MET A 223 -9.54 6.09 -10.71
N ALA A 224 -9.70 4.79 -10.44
CA ALA A 224 -8.91 4.07 -9.44
C ALA A 224 -7.38 4.15 -9.66
N LEU A 225 -6.91 4.52 -10.85
CA LEU A 225 -5.49 4.71 -11.10
C LEU A 225 -4.92 5.88 -10.28
N CYS A 226 -5.70 6.93 -10.02
CA CYS A 226 -5.31 8.04 -9.14
C CYS A 226 -5.16 7.62 -7.66
N PHE A 227 -5.80 6.52 -7.26
CA PHE A 227 -5.77 5.99 -5.90
C PHE A 227 -4.75 4.87 -5.70
N THR A 228 -4.01 4.50 -6.74
CA THR A 228 -2.94 3.51 -6.62
C THR A 228 -1.84 4.06 -5.72
N SER A 229 -1.40 3.29 -4.72
CA SER A 229 -0.25 3.67 -3.90
C SER A 229 1.01 3.74 -4.77
N THR A 230 1.51 4.95 -4.97
CA THR A 230 2.66 5.27 -5.81
C THR A 230 3.58 6.21 -5.04
N THR A 231 4.85 6.24 -5.44
CA THR A 231 5.81 7.23 -4.95
C THR A 231 5.96 8.31 -6.03
N ALA A 232 5.64 9.56 -5.71
CA ALA A 232 5.98 10.69 -6.56
C ALA A 232 7.49 10.76 -6.74
N THR A 233 7.92 11.13 -7.94
CA THR A 233 9.34 11.27 -8.28
C THR A 233 9.54 12.65 -8.89
N VAL A 234 9.82 12.72 -10.19
CA VAL A 234 10.12 13.97 -10.87
C VAL A 234 8.97 14.43 -11.76
N GLN A 235 8.91 15.73 -12.03
CA GLN A 235 8.05 16.28 -13.07
C GLN A 235 8.65 15.96 -14.44
N VAL A 236 7.84 15.43 -15.35
CA VAL A 236 8.21 15.21 -16.74
C VAL A 236 7.32 16.11 -17.59
N PRO A 237 7.85 17.21 -18.14
CA PRO A 237 7.11 18.10 -19.03
C PRO A 237 6.57 17.37 -20.27
N GLU A 238 5.48 17.88 -20.84
CA GLU A 238 4.81 17.23 -21.98
C GLU A 238 5.67 17.21 -23.24
N ASP A 239 6.50 18.24 -23.47
CA ASP A 239 7.49 18.31 -24.54
C ASP A 239 8.63 17.29 -24.39
N LYS A 240 8.81 16.73 -23.19
CA LYS A 240 9.75 15.64 -22.90
C LYS A 240 9.12 14.25 -23.02
N VAL A 241 7.84 14.17 -23.40
CA VAL A 241 7.14 12.90 -23.63
C VAL A 241 6.91 12.68 -25.11
N LEU A 242 7.46 11.58 -25.64
CA LEU A 242 7.17 11.13 -26.99
C LEU A 242 6.06 10.08 -26.96
N ILE A 243 5.04 10.27 -27.81
CA ILE A 243 3.97 9.29 -28.02
C ILE A 243 4.21 8.59 -29.35
N GLY A 244 4.58 7.30 -29.31
CA GLY A 244 4.79 6.47 -30.51
C GLY A 244 3.71 5.43 -30.70
N ALA A 245 3.50 4.99 -31.94
CA ALA A 245 2.53 3.95 -32.28
C ALA A 245 2.82 2.63 -31.55
N ASP A 246 1.79 1.85 -31.24
CA ASP A 246 1.98 0.47 -30.79
C ASP A 246 2.54 -0.40 -31.92
N ILE A 247 3.32 -1.43 -31.57
CA ILE A 247 3.76 -2.43 -32.53
C ILE A 247 2.61 -3.43 -32.70
N GLU A 248 2.05 -3.44 -33.91
CA GLU A 248 0.93 -4.29 -34.31
C GLU A 248 1.39 -5.31 -35.34
N ILE A 249 0.94 -6.56 -35.19
CA ILE A 249 1.14 -7.61 -36.20
C ILE A 249 -0.22 -8.20 -36.53
N ASN A 250 -0.50 -8.35 -37.83
CA ASN A 250 -1.71 -8.99 -38.31
C ASN A 250 -1.45 -10.49 -38.50
N VAL A 251 -2.12 -11.32 -37.69
CA VAL A 251 -2.06 -12.78 -37.78
C VAL A 251 -3.47 -13.30 -38.04
N ASN A 252 -3.66 -14.00 -39.16
CA ASN A 252 -4.94 -14.60 -39.56
C ASN A 252 -6.13 -13.62 -39.50
N GLY A 253 -5.93 -12.39 -39.99
CA GLY A 253 -6.95 -11.33 -39.99
C GLY A 253 -7.22 -10.70 -38.62
N ARG A 254 -6.44 -11.03 -37.57
CA ARG A 254 -6.52 -10.40 -36.25
C ARG A 254 -5.27 -9.56 -35.99
N THR A 255 -5.48 -8.29 -35.65
CA THR A 255 -4.42 -7.39 -35.19
C THR A 255 -4.08 -7.69 -33.74
N LEU A 256 -2.83 -8.05 -33.47
CA LEU A 256 -2.30 -8.31 -32.14
C LEU A 256 -1.34 -7.20 -31.74
N LEU A 257 -1.51 -6.68 -30.52
CA LEU A 257 -0.64 -5.66 -29.93
C LEU A 257 0.53 -6.32 -29.20
N PHE A 258 1.75 -6.12 -29.69
CA PHE A 258 2.97 -6.70 -29.10
C PHE A 258 3.57 -5.82 -27.99
N THR A 259 3.20 -4.54 -27.94
CA THR A 259 3.72 -3.56 -26.98
C THR A 259 2.68 -3.08 -25.95
N ASP A 260 1.57 -3.79 -25.73
CA ASP A 260 0.52 -3.33 -24.80
C ASP A 260 1.08 -3.07 -23.41
N GLY A 261 1.07 -1.80 -22.99
CA GLY A 261 1.55 -1.41 -21.68
C GLY A 261 3.07 -1.30 -21.54
N CYS A 262 3.83 -1.36 -22.65
CA CYS A 262 5.29 -1.23 -22.66
C CYS A 262 5.73 0.06 -23.37
N GLY A 263 6.70 0.75 -22.77
CA GLY A 263 7.38 1.90 -23.37
C GLY A 263 8.84 1.97 -22.89
N THR A 264 9.47 3.13 -23.05
CA THR A 264 10.88 3.33 -22.66
C THR A 264 11.09 4.65 -21.92
N MET A 265 12.20 4.77 -21.20
CA MET A 265 12.66 6.01 -20.57
C MET A 265 14.16 6.24 -20.79
N SER A 266 14.57 7.51 -20.78
CA SER A 266 15.97 7.89 -20.96
C SER A 266 16.79 7.53 -19.71
N ILE A 267 18.11 7.39 -19.91
CA ILE A 267 19.06 7.25 -18.80
C ILE A 267 18.99 8.47 -17.88
N GLY A 268 18.86 9.68 -18.45
CA GLY A 268 18.72 10.91 -17.68
C GLY A 268 17.49 10.91 -16.77
N LEU A 269 16.33 10.43 -17.25
CA LEU A 269 15.13 10.30 -16.43
C LEU A 269 15.31 9.28 -15.30
N ARG A 270 15.96 8.13 -15.59
CA ARG A 270 16.31 7.14 -14.57
C ARG A 270 17.16 7.75 -13.46
N ASP A 271 18.21 8.48 -13.83
CA ASP A 271 19.15 9.05 -12.87
C ASP A 271 18.49 10.14 -12.01
N LYS A 272 17.63 10.98 -12.62
CA LYS A 272 16.76 11.92 -11.88
C LYS A 272 15.88 11.19 -10.87
N ILE A 273 15.23 10.09 -11.25
CA ILE A 273 14.39 9.28 -10.35
C ILE A 273 15.23 8.65 -9.23
N LYS A 274 16.43 8.14 -9.53
CA LYS A 274 17.34 7.56 -8.55
C LYS A 274 17.74 8.60 -7.50
N ASN A 275 18.13 9.80 -7.94
CA ASN A 275 18.55 10.88 -7.06
C ASN A 275 17.39 11.33 -6.16
N GLU A 276 16.21 11.56 -6.73
CA GLU A 276 15.00 11.96 -6.00
C GLU A 276 14.60 10.94 -4.92
N LEU A 277 14.79 9.65 -5.19
CA LEU A 277 14.42 8.56 -4.29
C LEU A 277 15.58 8.00 -3.47
N CYS A 278 16.76 8.61 -3.54
CA CYS A 278 18.01 8.14 -2.92
C CYS A 278 18.29 6.64 -3.19
N ILE A 279 18.02 6.18 -4.42
CA ILE A 279 18.24 4.78 -4.83
C ILE A 279 19.69 4.64 -5.31
N ARG A 280 20.45 3.80 -4.62
CA ARG A 280 21.86 3.53 -4.94
C ARG A 280 21.98 2.64 -6.19
N ASP A 281 21.25 1.53 -6.19
CA ASP A 281 21.35 0.50 -7.23
C ASP A 281 20.78 0.96 -8.57
N GLU A 282 21.39 0.50 -9.65
CA GLU A 282 20.85 0.65 -10.99
C GLU A 282 19.59 -0.19 -11.20
N PHE A 283 18.70 0.31 -12.05
CA PHE A 283 17.52 -0.43 -12.47
C PHE A 283 17.25 -0.31 -13.97
N SER A 284 16.73 -1.39 -14.57
CA SER A 284 16.48 -1.51 -16.01
C SER A 284 15.03 -1.27 -16.41
N ALA A 285 14.09 -1.31 -15.47
CA ALA A 285 12.69 -1.04 -15.76
C ALA A 285 11.90 -0.49 -14.55
N VAL A 286 10.84 0.28 -14.86
CA VAL A 286 9.94 0.86 -13.86
C VAL A 286 8.48 0.63 -14.27
N GLN A 287 7.69 0.06 -13.36
CA GLN A 287 6.25 0.16 -13.44
C GLN A 287 5.82 1.54 -12.92
N PHE A 288 5.08 2.28 -13.73
CA PHE A 288 4.82 3.70 -13.49
C PHE A 288 3.37 4.10 -13.69
N ARG A 289 3.07 5.31 -13.23
CA ARG A 289 1.92 6.14 -13.62
C ARG A 289 2.44 7.49 -14.06
N TYR A 290 1.82 8.05 -15.08
CA TYR A 290 2.08 9.40 -15.54
C TYR A 290 0.83 9.87 -16.27
N ASN A 291 0.29 11.05 -15.95
CA ASN A 291 -0.97 11.50 -16.54
C ASN A 291 -2.06 10.41 -16.36
N GLY A 292 -2.78 9.97 -17.40
CA GLY A 292 -3.63 8.77 -17.37
C GLY A 292 -2.97 7.51 -17.95
N ALA A 293 -1.68 7.55 -18.22
CA ALA A 293 -0.90 6.41 -18.70
C ALA A 293 -0.50 5.46 -17.58
N LYS A 294 -0.47 4.16 -17.92
CA LYS A 294 0.00 3.08 -17.06
C LYS A 294 0.77 2.07 -17.90
N GLY A 295 1.93 1.66 -17.40
CA GLY A 295 2.65 0.53 -17.98
C GLY A 295 3.92 0.20 -17.23
N VAL A 296 4.81 -0.45 -17.96
CA VAL A 296 6.23 -0.62 -17.63
C VAL A 296 7.04 0.12 -18.68
N VAL A 297 8.07 0.82 -18.23
CA VAL A 297 9.06 1.46 -19.11
C VAL A 297 10.42 0.86 -18.82
N SER A 298 11.11 0.40 -19.86
CA SER A 298 12.51 -0.03 -19.79
C SER A 298 13.45 1.15 -20.07
N ILE A 299 14.69 1.05 -19.61
CA ILE A 299 15.71 2.04 -19.97
C ILE A 299 16.13 1.82 -21.42
N HIS A 300 16.09 2.88 -22.23
CA HIS A 300 16.56 2.85 -23.60
C HIS A 300 17.56 3.99 -23.82
N PRO A 301 18.86 3.69 -24.06
CA PRO A 301 19.91 4.70 -24.23
C PRO A 301 19.62 5.68 -25.36
N ASP A 302 19.08 5.18 -26.48
CA ASP A 302 18.86 5.97 -27.70
C ASP A 302 17.42 6.47 -27.85
N ILE A 303 16.73 6.75 -26.75
CA ILE A 303 15.48 7.53 -26.89
C ILE A 303 15.83 8.78 -27.70
N THR A 304 15.04 9.02 -28.76
CA THR A 304 15.22 10.12 -29.72
C THR A 304 15.76 11.36 -29.01
N LYS A 305 16.98 11.78 -29.38
CA LYS A 305 17.79 12.76 -28.64
C LYS A 305 16.93 13.98 -28.24
N GLY A 306 16.54 14.05 -26.96
CA GLY A 306 15.77 15.17 -26.40
C GLY A 306 14.55 14.81 -25.55
N PHE A 307 14.03 13.58 -25.65
CA PHE A 307 12.89 13.11 -24.83
C PHE A 307 13.34 12.35 -23.58
N ASP A 308 12.52 12.36 -22.54
CA ASP A 308 12.77 11.64 -21.28
C ASP A 308 11.90 10.37 -21.16
N LEU A 309 10.69 10.40 -21.73
CA LEU A 309 9.72 9.31 -21.60
C LEU A 309 9.07 9.02 -22.96
N PHE A 310 9.00 7.74 -23.31
CA PHE A 310 8.32 7.27 -24.51
C PHE A 310 7.15 6.36 -24.12
N ILE A 311 5.94 6.77 -24.52
CA ILE A 311 4.69 6.05 -24.22
C ILE A 311 3.94 5.72 -25.50
N ARG A 312 3.02 4.75 -25.41
CA ARG A 312 2.20 4.30 -26.54
C ARG A 312 0.71 4.49 -26.27
N PRO A 313 -0.15 4.60 -27.30
CA PRO A 313 -1.59 4.71 -27.16
C PRO A 313 -2.21 3.66 -26.23
N SER A 314 -1.77 2.40 -26.33
CA SER A 314 -2.23 1.29 -25.48
C SER A 314 -2.05 1.56 -23.98
N MET A 315 -1.04 2.34 -23.60
CA MET A 315 -0.74 2.68 -22.21
C MET A 315 -1.70 3.73 -21.64
N ASN A 316 -2.22 4.61 -22.50
CA ASN A 316 -3.06 5.74 -22.10
C ASN A 316 -4.48 5.28 -21.80
N ARG A 317 -4.95 5.50 -20.57
CA ARG A 317 -6.26 5.01 -20.11
C ARG A 317 -7.30 6.12 -19.95
N PHE A 318 -6.87 7.37 -19.80
CA PHE A 318 -7.69 8.58 -19.70
C PHE A 318 -6.78 9.82 -19.85
N THR A 319 -7.33 11.02 -20.05
CA THR A 319 -6.50 12.24 -20.16
C THR A 319 -6.53 13.06 -18.85
N SER A 320 -5.41 13.68 -18.50
CA SER A 320 -5.25 14.51 -17.30
C SER A 320 -4.11 15.54 -17.52
N THR A 321 -4.06 16.57 -16.69
CA THR A 321 -2.99 17.59 -16.68
C THR A 321 -1.85 17.22 -15.73
N HIS A 322 -1.93 16.11 -15.01
CA HIS A 322 -0.89 15.68 -14.07
C HIS A 322 0.41 15.29 -14.79
N ARG A 323 1.53 15.93 -14.43
CA ARG A 323 2.86 15.76 -15.06
C ARG A 323 3.93 15.14 -14.15
N CYS A 324 3.58 14.75 -12.93
CA CYS A 324 4.52 14.01 -12.08
C CYS A 324 4.58 12.54 -12.54
N PHE A 325 5.81 12.03 -12.72
CA PHE A 325 6.08 10.62 -12.91
C PHE A 325 5.99 9.91 -11.56
N GLU A 326 5.13 8.92 -11.45
CA GLU A 326 4.87 8.22 -10.19
C GLU A 326 5.33 6.77 -10.30
N LYS A 327 6.35 6.42 -9.51
CA LYS A 327 6.89 5.07 -9.45
C LYS A 327 5.93 4.15 -8.66
N CYS A 328 5.45 3.09 -9.31
CA CYS A 328 4.77 1.99 -8.62
C CYS A 328 5.80 0.99 -8.06
N LYS A 329 6.68 0.48 -8.94
CA LYS A 329 7.69 -0.52 -8.63
C LYS A 329 8.89 -0.39 -9.56
N ILE A 330 10.07 -0.64 -9.03
CA ILE A 330 11.32 -0.72 -9.79
C ILE A 330 11.69 -2.20 -9.99
N SER A 331 12.38 -2.49 -11.09
CA SER A 331 12.96 -3.80 -11.39
C SER A 331 13.97 -4.15 -10.32
N ALA A 332 13.76 -5.28 -9.66
CA ALA A 332 14.65 -5.79 -8.63
C ALA A 332 14.46 -7.31 -8.54
N PRO A 333 15.42 -8.06 -7.97
CA PRO A 333 15.25 -9.48 -7.71
C PRO A 333 14.01 -9.74 -6.85
N ARG A 334 13.05 -10.51 -7.38
CA ARG A 334 11.82 -10.86 -6.67
C ARG A 334 11.61 -12.36 -6.68
N MET A 335 11.37 -12.89 -5.49
CA MET A 335 11.02 -14.30 -5.29
C MET A 335 9.73 -14.64 -6.05
N THR A 336 9.71 -15.82 -6.64
CA THR A 336 8.54 -16.37 -7.30
C THR A 336 7.95 -17.52 -6.49
N TYR A 337 6.64 -17.67 -6.59
CA TYR A 337 5.88 -18.67 -5.85
C TYR A 337 4.87 -19.31 -6.79
N LEU A 338 4.72 -20.62 -6.69
CA LEU A 338 3.56 -21.32 -7.22
C LEU A 338 2.34 -21.00 -6.36
N ASN A 339 1.19 -20.94 -7.02
CA ASN A 339 -0.12 -20.85 -6.40
C ASN A 339 -1.01 -21.95 -6.98
N ARG A 340 -2.21 -22.12 -6.43
CA ARG A 340 -3.16 -23.15 -6.89
C ARG A 340 -3.40 -23.12 -8.39
N GLN A 341 -3.55 -21.92 -8.96
CA GLN A 341 -3.83 -21.76 -10.39
C GLN A 341 -2.66 -22.20 -11.26
N ALA A 342 -1.43 -21.81 -10.91
CA ALA A 342 -0.22 -22.21 -11.62
C ALA A 342 -0.02 -23.73 -11.54
N ILE A 343 -0.21 -24.33 -10.35
CA ILE A 343 -0.09 -25.78 -10.15
C ILE A 343 -1.07 -26.53 -11.05
N LEU A 344 -2.34 -26.11 -11.08
CA LEU A 344 -3.36 -26.74 -11.93
C LEU A 344 -2.99 -26.67 -13.42
N LEU A 345 -2.50 -25.51 -13.90
CA LEU A 345 -2.07 -25.35 -15.29
C LEU A 345 -0.87 -26.22 -15.63
N LEU A 346 0.12 -26.31 -14.74
CA LEU A 346 1.32 -27.11 -14.93
C LEU A 346 1.01 -28.62 -14.89
N SER A 347 0.14 -29.05 -13.97
CA SER A 347 -0.34 -30.44 -13.89
C SER A 347 -1.16 -30.83 -15.13
N TYR A 348 -2.02 -29.94 -15.64
CA TYR A 348 -2.70 -30.13 -16.93
C TYR A 348 -1.71 -30.29 -18.10
N ARG A 349 -0.60 -29.56 -18.07
CA ARG A 349 0.54 -29.70 -19.00
C ARG A 349 1.42 -30.93 -18.72
N LYS A 350 0.96 -31.88 -17.89
CA LYS A 350 1.60 -33.17 -17.57
C LYS A 350 2.90 -33.07 -16.76
N ILE A 351 3.13 -31.95 -16.06
CA ILE A 351 4.20 -31.89 -15.04
C ILE A 351 3.76 -32.74 -13.85
N SER A 352 4.63 -33.67 -13.41
CA SER A 352 4.34 -34.58 -12.30
C SER A 352 4.06 -33.82 -11.01
N ASP A 353 2.94 -34.14 -10.35
CA ASP A 353 2.52 -33.54 -9.08
C ASP A 353 3.55 -33.75 -7.96
N CYS A 354 4.36 -34.83 -8.05
CA CYS A 354 5.47 -35.08 -7.14
C CYS A 354 6.47 -33.92 -7.11
N SER A 355 6.66 -33.23 -8.23
CA SER A 355 7.56 -32.07 -8.33
C SER A 355 7.11 -30.94 -7.40
N PHE A 356 5.79 -30.72 -7.27
CA PHE A 356 5.24 -29.69 -6.39
C PHE A 356 5.37 -30.08 -4.92
N LEU A 357 5.16 -31.36 -4.61
CA LEU A 357 5.33 -31.91 -3.25
C LEU A 357 6.79 -31.81 -2.78
N ILE A 358 7.75 -32.10 -3.66
CA ILE A 358 9.18 -31.93 -3.37
C ILE A 358 9.50 -30.47 -3.05
N LEU A 359 9.02 -29.52 -3.87
CA LEU A 359 9.23 -28.09 -3.61
C LEU A 359 8.60 -27.64 -2.28
N GLN A 360 7.39 -28.12 -1.99
CA GLN A 360 6.70 -27.87 -0.71
C GLN A 360 7.50 -28.41 0.47
N GLN A 361 8.00 -29.65 0.36
CA GLN A 361 8.79 -30.29 1.41
C GLN A 361 10.11 -29.54 1.64
N GLN A 362 10.80 -29.14 0.57
CA GLN A 362 12.02 -28.33 0.66
C GLN A 362 11.76 -27.00 1.39
N ASN A 363 10.67 -26.29 1.06
CA ASN A 363 10.29 -25.07 1.77
C ASN A 363 10.05 -25.32 3.25
N HIS A 364 9.37 -26.42 3.60
CA HIS A 364 9.11 -26.79 4.99
C HIS A 364 10.41 -27.08 5.74
N LEU A 365 11.33 -27.83 5.14
CA LEU A 365 12.65 -28.09 5.70
C LEU A 365 13.46 -26.80 5.89
N THR A 366 13.37 -25.83 4.98
CA THR A 366 14.00 -24.51 5.17
C THR A 366 13.45 -23.81 6.41
N LEU A 367 12.14 -23.82 6.63
CA LEU A 367 11.54 -23.22 7.83
C LEU A 367 11.99 -23.90 9.13
N ILE A 368 12.15 -25.22 9.11
CA ILE A 368 12.71 -25.97 10.25
C ILE A 368 14.16 -25.56 10.48
N ARG A 369 14.97 -25.46 9.42
CA ARG A 369 16.37 -25.02 9.53
C ARG A 369 16.49 -23.61 10.11
N CYS A 370 15.60 -22.68 9.77
CA CYS A 370 15.57 -21.34 10.39
C CYS A 370 15.39 -21.37 11.92
N LEU A 371 14.85 -22.45 12.49
CA LEU A 371 14.69 -22.61 13.95
C LEU A 371 15.91 -23.27 14.61
N LEU A 372 16.85 -23.79 13.82
CA LEU A 372 17.97 -24.61 14.28
C LEU A 372 19.35 -24.05 13.89
N ARG A 373 19.42 -23.22 12.84
CA ARG A 373 20.67 -22.67 12.28
C ARG A 373 20.59 -21.15 12.20
N ASN A 374 21.56 -20.49 12.84
CA ASN A 374 21.56 -19.04 12.99
C ASN A 374 21.63 -18.33 11.62
N SER A 375 22.40 -18.86 10.67
CA SER A 375 22.48 -18.34 9.30
C SER A 375 21.16 -18.41 8.52
N ASP A 376 20.39 -19.49 8.71
CA ASP A 376 19.08 -19.64 8.05
C ASP A 376 18.01 -18.75 8.72
N ALA A 377 18.11 -18.59 10.04
CA ALA A 377 17.29 -17.66 10.81
C ALA A 377 17.47 -16.21 10.32
N GLU A 378 18.72 -15.80 10.16
CA GLU A 378 19.10 -14.48 9.65
C GLU A 378 18.51 -14.23 8.26
N LYS A 379 18.69 -15.17 7.32
CA LYS A 379 18.12 -15.08 5.96
C LYS A 379 16.61 -14.88 5.99
N LEU A 380 15.89 -15.59 6.87
CA LEU A 380 14.44 -15.43 7.03
C LEU A 380 14.08 -14.05 7.59
N ILE A 381 14.82 -13.56 8.59
CA ILE A 381 14.62 -12.23 9.18
C ILE A 381 14.79 -11.15 8.12
N LEU A 382 15.90 -11.17 7.37
CA LEU A 382 16.19 -10.19 6.32
C LEU A 382 15.15 -10.22 5.19
N GLU A 383 14.60 -11.40 4.89
CA GLU A 383 13.56 -11.55 3.87
C GLU A 383 12.20 -11.02 4.36
N LYS A 384 11.82 -11.29 5.60
CA LYS A 384 10.48 -11.00 6.12
C LYS A 384 10.35 -9.61 6.74
N ILE A 385 11.45 -9.05 7.24
CA ILE A 385 11.45 -7.81 7.99
C ILE A 385 11.98 -6.67 7.12
N PRO A 386 11.28 -5.51 7.08
CA PRO A 386 11.77 -4.37 6.32
C PRO A 386 13.14 -3.89 6.83
N ARG A 387 14.05 -3.57 5.90
CA ARG A 387 15.42 -3.11 6.22
C ARG A 387 15.46 -1.92 7.17
N TRP A 388 14.50 -0.99 7.11
CA TRP A 388 14.46 0.17 8.01
C TRP A 388 14.17 -0.19 9.47
N PHE A 389 13.64 -1.39 9.74
CA PHE A 389 13.38 -1.88 11.09
C PHE A 389 14.60 -2.61 11.67
N LEU A 390 15.51 -3.08 10.81
CA LEU A 390 16.73 -3.78 11.24
C LEU A 390 17.89 -2.77 11.29
N PRO A 391 18.74 -2.80 12.33
CA PRO A 391 19.99 -2.05 12.32
C PRO A 391 20.83 -2.38 11.10
N ALA A 392 21.51 -1.39 10.53
CA ALA A 392 22.39 -1.60 9.37
C ALA A 392 23.49 -2.64 9.66
N ASP A 393 23.94 -2.70 10.91
CA ASP A 393 25.04 -3.55 11.38
C ASP A 393 24.57 -4.89 11.95
N ILE A 394 23.31 -5.29 11.70
CA ILE A 394 22.74 -6.52 12.28
C ILE A 394 23.56 -7.77 11.92
N HIS A 395 24.19 -7.76 10.74
CA HIS A 395 25.08 -8.81 10.25
C HIS A 395 26.41 -8.88 11.01
N ILE A 396 26.86 -7.75 11.55
CA ILE A 396 28.15 -7.61 12.23
C ILE A 396 28.00 -7.93 13.72
N ALA A 397 26.79 -7.77 14.25
CA ALA A 397 26.49 -7.90 15.68
C ALA A 397 26.56 -9.34 16.23
N ASN A 398 26.94 -10.35 15.42
CA ASN A 398 27.04 -11.78 15.79
C ASN A 398 25.89 -12.25 16.70
N ILE A 399 24.67 -11.86 16.34
CA ILE A 399 23.48 -12.08 17.16
C ILE A 399 23.07 -13.55 17.06
N ASP A 400 22.84 -14.18 18.21
CA ASP A 400 22.17 -15.48 18.25
C ASP A 400 20.66 -15.29 18.09
N TYR A 401 20.19 -15.35 16.84
CA TYR A 401 18.78 -15.16 16.51
C TYR A 401 17.85 -16.25 17.06
N ILE A 402 18.40 -17.43 17.41
CA ILE A 402 17.61 -18.60 17.84
C ILE A 402 17.34 -18.54 19.35
N HIS A 403 18.33 -18.09 20.11
CA HIS A 403 18.25 -18.05 21.56
C HIS A 403 17.81 -16.68 22.09
N GLU A 404 18.06 -15.59 21.36
CA GLU A 404 17.56 -14.27 21.76
C GLU A 404 16.02 -14.21 21.63
N PRO A 405 15.28 -13.94 22.71
CA PRO A 405 13.82 -14.06 22.73
C PRO A 405 13.08 -13.24 21.67
N PHE A 406 13.52 -12.02 21.39
CA PHE A 406 12.88 -11.14 20.41
C PHE A 406 13.02 -11.68 18.98
N PHE A 407 14.23 -12.02 18.55
CA PHE A 407 14.50 -12.60 17.23
C PHE A 407 13.88 -13.99 17.08
N ARG A 408 13.93 -14.81 18.13
CA ARG A 408 13.26 -16.11 18.17
C ARG A 408 11.76 -15.95 17.89
N GLN A 409 11.11 -14.97 18.51
CA GLN A 409 9.70 -14.69 18.28
C GLN A 409 9.43 -14.20 16.85
N LEU A 410 10.34 -13.41 16.26
CA LEU A 410 10.26 -12.97 14.87
C LEU A 410 10.36 -14.16 13.89
N ILE A 411 11.29 -15.08 14.12
CA ILE A 411 11.45 -16.30 13.31
C ILE A 411 10.20 -17.17 13.41
N ILE A 412 9.72 -17.45 14.62
CA ILE A 412 8.48 -18.23 14.85
C ILE A 412 7.32 -17.59 14.09
N ASN A 413 7.16 -16.27 14.19
CA ASN A 413 6.11 -15.55 13.46
C ASN A 413 6.30 -15.64 11.93
N GLY A 414 7.53 -15.55 11.44
CA GLY A 414 7.87 -15.74 10.02
C GLY A 414 7.52 -17.14 9.50
N CYS A 415 7.81 -18.17 10.29
CA CYS A 415 7.48 -19.57 10.01
C CYS A 415 5.96 -19.80 10.03
N LEU A 416 5.26 -19.29 11.05
CA LEU A 416 3.80 -19.35 11.14
C LEU A 416 3.13 -18.63 9.97
N GLN A 417 3.62 -17.45 9.58
CA GLN A 417 3.09 -16.71 8.43
C GLN A 417 3.30 -17.48 7.13
N SER A 418 4.48 -18.06 6.93
CA SER A 418 4.78 -18.84 5.72
C SER A 418 3.93 -20.11 5.64
N THR A 419 3.68 -20.77 6.79
CA THR A 419 2.77 -21.91 6.89
C THR A 419 1.33 -21.52 6.60
N ARG A 420 0.86 -20.39 7.13
CA ARG A 420 -0.49 -19.85 6.83
C ARG A 420 -0.64 -19.52 5.35
N ASP A 421 0.36 -18.89 4.73
CA ASP A 421 0.37 -18.58 3.31
C ASP A 421 0.28 -19.86 2.45
N LEU A 422 0.97 -20.92 2.85
CA LEU A 422 0.87 -22.23 2.22
C LEU A 422 -0.55 -22.81 2.36
N LEU A 423 -1.12 -22.86 3.57
CA LEU A 423 -2.46 -23.43 3.80
C LEU A 423 -3.56 -22.63 3.08
N GLN A 424 -3.51 -21.30 3.17
CA GLN A 424 -4.59 -20.44 2.68
C GLN A 424 -4.49 -20.16 1.18
N ARG A 425 -3.27 -20.13 0.62
CA ARG A 425 -3.02 -19.68 -0.76
C ARG A 425 -2.21 -20.67 -1.61
N THR A 426 -1.76 -21.79 -1.03
CA THR A 426 -0.84 -22.75 -1.66
C THR A 426 0.38 -22.04 -2.20
N ARG A 427 0.96 -21.14 -1.39
CA ARG A 427 2.12 -20.33 -1.76
C ARG A 427 3.41 -21.13 -1.57
N ILE A 428 3.80 -21.89 -2.59
CA ILE A 428 5.03 -22.69 -2.59
C ILE A 428 6.15 -21.88 -3.25
N ARG A 429 7.23 -21.60 -2.53
CA ARG A 429 8.40 -20.84 -3.00
C ARG A 429 9.22 -21.69 -3.96
N ILE A 430 9.59 -21.08 -5.09
CA ILE A 430 10.59 -21.63 -6.00
C ILE A 430 11.98 -21.11 -5.58
N PRO A 431 13.03 -21.94 -5.60
CA PRO A 431 14.39 -21.52 -5.30
C PRO A 431 14.83 -20.30 -6.15
N PRO A 432 15.56 -19.32 -5.58
CA PRO A 432 15.95 -18.09 -6.28
C PRO A 432 16.76 -18.29 -7.56
N ASN A 433 17.53 -19.38 -7.61
CA ASN A 433 18.33 -19.84 -8.75
C ASN A 433 17.50 -20.58 -9.82
N LYS A 434 16.28 -21.02 -9.50
CA LYS A 434 15.38 -21.73 -10.41
C LYS A 434 14.21 -20.89 -10.92
N GLY A 435 13.90 -19.76 -10.28
CA GLY A 435 12.79 -18.93 -10.72
C GLY A 435 12.74 -17.56 -10.03
N ARG A 436 12.32 -16.57 -10.81
CA ARG A 436 12.12 -15.19 -10.36
C ARG A 436 10.89 -14.58 -11.02
N ASN A 437 10.30 -13.60 -10.36
CA ASN A 437 9.23 -12.80 -10.94
C ASN A 437 9.82 -11.54 -11.56
N MET A 438 9.66 -11.37 -12.87
CA MET A 438 10.29 -10.31 -13.66
C MET A 438 9.24 -9.45 -14.35
N PHE A 439 9.62 -8.23 -14.75
CA PHE A 439 8.77 -7.45 -15.65
C PHE A 439 8.91 -7.99 -17.07
N GLY A 440 7.78 -8.17 -17.76
CA GLY A 440 7.78 -8.27 -19.21
C GLY A 440 7.96 -6.89 -19.80
N VAL A 441 8.91 -6.75 -20.73
CA VAL A 441 9.18 -5.54 -21.51
C VAL A 441 9.21 -5.91 -22.98
N ALA A 442 8.93 -4.94 -23.85
CA ALA A 442 9.01 -5.15 -25.28
C ALA A 442 10.47 -5.15 -25.77
N ASP A 443 10.74 -5.93 -26.81
CA ASP A 443 12.00 -5.84 -27.56
C ASP A 443 11.93 -4.66 -28.54
N GLU A 444 12.48 -3.53 -28.10
CA GLU A 444 12.53 -2.29 -28.88
C GLU A 444 13.58 -2.35 -29.99
N TYR A 445 14.55 -3.28 -29.91
CA TYR A 445 15.63 -3.44 -30.89
C TYR A 445 15.30 -4.44 -32.00
N LYS A 446 14.23 -5.22 -31.84
CA LYS A 446 13.79 -6.26 -32.78
C LYS A 446 14.88 -7.31 -33.05
N VAL A 447 15.60 -7.70 -32.01
CA VAL A 447 16.67 -8.70 -32.05
C VAL A 447 16.20 -10.11 -31.72
N LEU A 448 15.06 -10.25 -31.03
CA LEU A 448 14.47 -11.53 -30.65
C LEU A 448 13.54 -12.07 -31.73
N LYS A 449 13.64 -13.37 -32.02
CA LYS A 449 12.72 -14.09 -32.90
C LYS A 449 11.48 -14.57 -32.13
N ALA A 450 10.54 -15.16 -32.86
CA ALA A 450 9.42 -15.87 -32.25
C ALA A 450 9.95 -16.97 -31.30
N ASP A 451 9.27 -17.12 -30.15
CA ASP A 451 9.62 -18.07 -29.07
C ASP A 451 10.97 -17.83 -28.37
N GLU A 452 11.64 -16.71 -28.63
CA GLU A 452 12.86 -16.30 -27.92
C GLU A 452 12.56 -15.28 -26.82
N VAL A 453 13.30 -15.38 -25.70
CA VAL A 453 13.26 -14.40 -24.61
C VAL A 453 14.68 -14.07 -24.15
N PHE A 454 14.97 -12.79 -23.95
CA PHE A 454 16.20 -12.36 -23.30
C PHE A 454 15.98 -12.17 -21.79
N ILE A 455 16.87 -12.75 -20.97
CA ILE A 455 16.79 -12.65 -19.52
C ILE A 455 18.16 -12.27 -18.97
N GLN A 456 18.25 -11.05 -18.43
CA GLN A 456 19.36 -10.62 -17.59
C GLN A 456 18.86 -10.47 -16.15
N TYR A 457 19.55 -11.08 -15.20
CA TYR A 457 19.17 -11.06 -13.79
C TYR A 457 20.35 -10.73 -12.89
N THR A 458 20.09 -10.04 -11.78
CA THR A 458 21.11 -9.75 -10.77
C THR A 458 21.54 -11.03 -10.08
N ILE A 459 22.84 -11.29 -9.98
CA ILE A 459 23.36 -12.40 -9.17
C ILE A 459 23.07 -12.08 -7.69
N LEU A 460 22.53 -13.05 -6.96
CA LEU A 460 22.29 -12.93 -5.52
C LEU A 460 23.38 -13.74 -4.83
N ASP A 461 24.07 -13.16 -3.86
CA ASP A 461 24.99 -13.92 -3.01
C ASP A 461 24.16 -14.94 -2.21
N GLU A 462 24.51 -16.24 -2.34
CA GLU A 462 23.75 -17.34 -1.73
C GLU A 462 24.04 -17.57 -0.25
#